data_AF-A0A401NUZ3-F1
#
_entry.id   AF-A0A401NUZ3-F1
#
_cell.length_a   1.000
_cell.length_b   1.000
_cell.length_c   1.000
_cell.angle_alpha   90.00
_cell.angle_beta   90.00
_cell.angle_gamma   90.00
#
_symmetry.space_group_name_H-M   'P 1'
#
loop_
_entity.id
_entity.type
_entity.pdbx_description
1 polymer ?
#
loop_
_entity_poly.entity_id
_entity_poly.type
_entity_poly.pdbx_seq_one_letter_code
_entity_poly.pdbx_strand_id
1 'polypeptide(L)'
;PHIIFLSQSVLSGKKHLCGVRLCHEIAHAWFGLAIGACDWTEEWISEGFATYLEDVFWENAQKLSEEAAKEQQQLKSLLRWRRLQDELQNSEEELQVLRPNKQSTGEVSDSGATIVKHGLNPGKIFMQVHYLKGYFLLHYLENRVGQKPFLKFFRLFVERFHGQLILSQDFLHMFMEHFSELKSRGLSMEAIYQNWLDVAGIPKPLLDGTLKWTENRLVHEVQDEVVKWVEFNKNNRKRTRTCKRKRSCKDVVTFKEDAAASEVLKILP
;
A
#
# COMPACT_ATOMS: atom_id res chain seq x y z
N PRO A 1 9.47 -22.48 -4.46
CA PRO A 1 10.14 -21.31 -3.82
C PRO A 1 10.23 -21.51 -2.30
N HIS A 2 11.44 -21.65 -1.74
CA HIS A 2 11.65 -22.05 -0.33
C HIS A 2 12.66 -21.17 0.44
N ILE A 3 13.16 -20.10 -0.16
CA ILE A 3 14.15 -19.20 0.44
C ILE A 3 13.69 -17.76 0.21
N ILE A 4 13.60 -16.97 1.28
CA ILE A 4 13.25 -15.55 1.25
C ILE A 4 14.52 -14.74 1.56
N PHE A 5 14.82 -13.74 0.74
CA PHE A 5 15.92 -12.81 0.96
C PHE A 5 15.39 -11.59 1.71
N LEU A 6 15.91 -11.32 2.90
CA LEU A 6 15.52 -10.18 3.71
C LEU A 6 16.70 -9.26 3.95
N SER A 7 16.47 -7.95 3.78
CA SER A 7 17.44 -6.93 4.16
C SER A 7 17.66 -6.93 5.67
N GLN A 8 18.92 -6.78 6.12
CA GLN A 8 19.24 -6.62 7.53
C GLN A 8 18.49 -5.43 8.18
N SER A 9 18.10 -4.42 7.40
CA SER A 9 17.34 -3.27 7.91
C SER A 9 15.96 -3.62 8.51
N VAL A 10 15.41 -4.79 8.21
CA VAL A 10 14.15 -5.25 8.84
C VAL A 10 14.35 -5.77 10.27
N LEU A 11 15.60 -6.02 10.66
CA LEU A 11 16.00 -6.53 11.96
C LEU A 11 16.34 -5.36 12.89
N SER A 12 15.33 -4.82 13.58
CA SER A 12 15.50 -3.65 14.48
C SER A 12 16.24 -3.93 15.79
N GLY A 13 16.63 -5.18 16.06
CA GLY A 13 17.33 -5.62 17.27
C GLY A 13 16.46 -5.65 18.55
N LYS A 14 15.22 -5.16 18.52
CA LYS A 14 14.23 -5.29 19.60
C LYS A 14 13.28 -6.47 19.33
N LYS A 15 12.38 -6.80 20.28
CA LYS A 15 11.29 -7.78 20.11
C LYS A 15 10.28 -7.45 19.00
N HIS A 16 10.53 -6.41 18.21
CA HIS A 16 9.67 -5.94 17.13
C HIS A 16 10.45 -6.03 15.82
N LEU A 17 10.38 -7.17 15.15
CA LEU A 17 10.71 -7.22 13.73
C LEU A 17 9.83 -6.20 12.99
N CYS A 18 10.30 -5.66 11.86
CA CYS A 18 9.38 -5.16 10.84
C CYS A 18 8.67 -6.37 10.21
N GLY A 19 7.92 -7.12 11.03
CA GLY A 19 7.35 -8.41 10.63
C GLY A 19 6.27 -8.26 9.56
N VAL A 20 5.76 -7.04 9.37
CA VAL A 20 4.94 -6.69 8.20
C VAL A 20 5.68 -6.98 6.90
N ARG A 21 6.98 -6.64 6.78
CA ARG A 21 7.74 -6.96 5.56
C ARG A 21 7.95 -8.45 5.39
N LEU A 22 8.17 -9.20 6.48
CA LEU A 22 8.21 -10.66 6.41
C LEU A 22 6.86 -11.24 5.95
N CYS A 23 5.75 -10.72 6.47
CA CYS A 23 4.40 -11.10 6.07
C CYS A 23 4.15 -10.83 4.58
N HIS A 24 4.68 -9.72 4.04
CA HIS A 24 4.64 -9.40 2.61
C HIS A 24 5.32 -10.48 1.77
N GLU A 25 6.58 -10.82 2.09
CA GLU A 25 7.31 -11.85 1.36
C GLU A 25 6.67 -13.25 1.50
N ILE A 26 6.04 -13.54 2.64
CA ILE A 26 5.25 -14.76 2.82
C ILE A 26 3.98 -14.75 1.95
N ALA A 27 3.32 -13.60 1.79
CA ALA A 27 2.14 -13.48 0.93
C ALA A 27 2.45 -13.79 -0.53
N HIS A 28 3.67 -13.49 -0.99
CA HIS A 28 4.12 -13.86 -2.32
C HIS A 28 4.12 -15.37 -2.59
N ALA A 29 4.15 -16.22 -1.56
CA ALA A 29 4.01 -17.67 -1.73
C ALA A 29 2.71 -18.02 -2.47
N TRP A 30 1.65 -17.23 -2.29
CA TRP A 30 0.40 -17.35 -3.04
C TRP A 30 0.39 -16.47 -4.29
N PHE A 31 0.61 -15.16 -4.14
CA PHE A 31 0.47 -14.18 -5.22
C PHE A 31 1.84 -13.68 -5.69
N GLY A 32 2.24 -14.12 -6.88
CA GLY A 32 3.57 -13.90 -7.47
C GLY A 32 4.38 -15.19 -7.63
N LEU A 33 4.05 -16.25 -6.88
CA LEU A 33 4.70 -17.56 -6.99
C LEU A 33 3.72 -18.69 -7.38
N ALA A 34 2.70 -18.95 -6.58
CA ALA A 34 1.71 -19.98 -6.91
C ALA A 34 0.73 -19.51 -7.99
N ILE A 35 0.38 -18.23 -7.99
CA ILE A 35 -0.47 -17.57 -8.99
C ILE A 35 0.33 -16.39 -9.51
N GLY A 36 0.63 -16.37 -10.80
CA GLY A 36 1.38 -15.30 -11.44
C GLY A 36 0.50 -14.36 -12.25
N ALA A 37 1.00 -13.17 -12.54
CA ALA A 37 0.41 -12.28 -13.53
C ALA A 37 0.78 -12.76 -14.96
N CYS A 38 -0.16 -12.68 -15.92
CA CYS A 38 0.12 -13.03 -17.32
C CYS A 38 1.24 -12.21 -17.96
N ASP A 39 1.35 -10.93 -17.59
CA ASP A 39 2.47 -10.06 -17.97
C ASP A 39 2.69 -8.95 -16.94
N TRP A 40 3.69 -8.09 -17.17
CA TRP A 40 4.06 -7.00 -16.25
C TRP A 40 3.04 -5.86 -16.21
N THR A 41 2.02 -5.85 -17.07
CA THR A 41 0.92 -4.88 -16.99
C THR A 41 -0.12 -5.27 -15.95
N GLU A 42 0.00 -6.49 -15.40
CA GLU A 42 -0.87 -7.06 -14.37
C GLU A 42 -0.13 -7.23 -13.03
N GLU A 43 1.02 -6.57 -12.86
CA GLU A 43 1.92 -6.66 -11.69
C GLU A 43 1.22 -6.41 -10.34
N TRP A 44 0.14 -5.61 -10.33
CA TRP A 44 -0.65 -5.34 -9.13
C TRP A 44 -1.30 -6.60 -8.54
N ILE A 45 -1.50 -7.66 -9.33
CA ILE A 45 -1.99 -8.95 -8.86
C ILE A 45 -1.00 -9.59 -7.89
N SER A 46 0.29 -9.40 -8.11
CA SER A 46 1.31 -9.85 -7.17
C SER A 46 1.42 -8.88 -5.99
N GLU A 47 1.76 -7.62 -6.28
CA GLU A 47 2.18 -6.66 -5.26
C GLU A 47 1.03 -6.09 -4.44
N GLY A 48 -0.11 -5.83 -5.08
CA GLY A 48 -1.32 -5.37 -4.41
C GLY A 48 -1.87 -6.42 -3.44
N PHE A 49 -1.89 -7.69 -3.86
CA PHE A 49 -2.34 -8.80 -3.00
C PHE A 49 -1.37 -9.06 -1.86
N ALA A 50 -0.06 -9.03 -2.11
CA ALA A 50 0.93 -9.15 -1.05
C ALA A 50 0.81 -8.01 -0.02
N THR A 51 0.64 -6.78 -0.48
CA THR A 51 0.43 -5.60 0.38
C THR A 51 -0.88 -5.66 1.18
N TYR A 52 -1.92 -6.32 0.65
CA TYR A 52 -3.15 -6.56 1.39
C TYR A 52 -2.97 -7.65 2.46
N LEU A 53 -2.42 -8.80 2.05
CA LEU A 53 -2.27 -9.97 2.91
C LEU A 53 -1.22 -9.77 4.01
N GLU A 54 -0.23 -8.89 3.82
CA GLU A 54 0.76 -8.60 4.85
C GLU A 54 0.11 -8.12 6.15
N ASP A 55 -0.97 -7.33 6.05
CA ASP A 55 -1.70 -6.83 7.22
C ASP A 55 -2.50 -7.94 7.89
N VAL A 56 -3.17 -8.78 7.09
CA VAL A 56 -3.94 -9.94 7.59
C VAL A 56 -3.02 -10.93 8.30
N PHE A 57 -1.85 -11.24 7.72
CA PHE A 57 -0.89 -12.16 8.30
C PHE A 57 -0.27 -11.58 9.57
N TRP A 58 0.06 -10.28 9.55
CA TRP A 58 0.61 -9.59 10.71
C TRP A 58 -0.38 -9.59 11.89
N GLU A 59 -1.64 -9.24 11.63
CA GLU A 59 -2.73 -9.27 12.61
C GLU A 59 -2.83 -10.64 13.29
N ASN A 60 -2.89 -11.71 12.48
CA ASN A 60 -3.00 -13.07 12.98
C ASN A 60 -1.75 -13.52 13.75
N ALA A 61 -0.56 -13.19 13.25
CA ALA A 61 0.70 -13.56 13.90
C ALA A 61 0.89 -12.87 15.26
N GLN A 62 0.45 -11.62 15.37
CA GLN A 62 0.49 -10.85 16.61
C GLN A 62 -0.69 -11.15 17.54
N LYS A 63 -1.71 -11.90 17.07
CA LYS A 63 -2.95 -12.18 17.80
C LYS A 63 -3.62 -10.90 18.31
N LEU A 64 -3.68 -9.88 17.45
CA LEU A 64 -4.31 -8.61 17.80
C LEU A 64 -5.81 -8.81 18.06
N SER A 65 -6.37 -7.99 18.95
CA SER A 65 -7.82 -7.86 19.04
C SER A 65 -8.36 -7.19 17.76
N GLU A 66 -9.63 -7.42 17.43
CA GLU A 66 -10.28 -6.81 16.26
C GLU A 66 -10.18 -5.26 16.30
N GLU A 67 -10.27 -4.67 17.49
CA GLU A 67 -10.12 -3.22 17.69
C GLU A 67 -8.69 -2.75 17.40
N ALA A 68 -7.68 -3.39 17.98
CA ALA A 68 -6.28 -3.02 17.76
C ALA A 68 -5.83 -3.25 16.31
N ALA A 69 -6.33 -4.32 15.68
CA ALA A 69 -6.09 -4.61 14.27
C ALA A 69 -6.66 -3.51 13.37
N LYS A 70 -7.91 -3.12 13.62
CA LYS A 70 -8.58 -2.04 12.89
C LYS A 70 -7.86 -0.70 13.08
N GLU A 71 -7.45 -0.37 14.30
CA GLU A 71 -6.71 0.86 14.55
C GLU A 71 -5.38 0.90 13.80
N GLN A 72 -4.60 -0.19 13.84
CA GLN A 72 -3.34 -0.29 13.10
C GLN A 72 -3.56 -0.24 11.59
N GLN A 73 -4.59 -0.91 11.08
CA GLN A 73 -4.94 -0.94 9.66
C GLN A 73 -5.36 0.43 9.14
N GLN A 74 -6.11 1.22 9.93
CA GLN A 74 -6.46 2.60 9.59
C GLN A 74 -5.24 3.53 9.58
N LEU A 75 -4.35 3.43 10.58
CA LEU A 75 -3.10 4.19 10.60
C LEU A 75 -2.22 3.86 9.39
N LYS A 76 -2.05 2.57 9.07
CA LYS A 76 -1.31 2.14 7.87
C LYS A 76 -1.98 2.62 6.59
N SER A 77 -3.31 2.57 6.50
CA SER A 77 -4.07 3.08 5.36
C SER A 77 -3.83 4.58 5.15
N LEU A 78 -3.79 5.37 6.22
CA LEU A 78 -3.43 6.79 6.14
C LEU A 78 -2.02 7.01 5.60
N LEU A 79 -1.03 6.26 6.11
CA LEU A 79 0.36 6.35 5.64
C LEU A 79 0.51 5.95 4.18
N ARG A 80 -0.13 4.83 3.77
CA ARG A 80 -0.17 4.35 2.39
C ARG A 80 -0.88 5.36 1.48
N TRP A 81 -1.93 6.01 1.95
CA TRP A 81 -2.66 7.03 1.19
C TRP A 81 -1.78 8.27 0.97
N ARG A 82 -1.13 8.79 2.01
CA ARG A 82 -0.19 9.92 1.88
C ARG A 82 0.92 9.58 0.90
N ARG A 83 1.51 8.39 1.02
CA ARG A 83 2.55 7.92 0.11
C ARG A 83 2.08 7.84 -1.33
N LEU A 84 0.86 7.33 -1.56
CA LEU A 84 0.24 7.27 -2.87
C LEU A 84 -0.01 8.68 -3.43
N GLN A 85 -0.54 9.60 -2.62
CA GLN A 85 -0.74 10.99 -3.06
C GLN A 85 0.57 11.64 -3.51
N ASP A 86 1.62 11.54 -2.69
CA ASP A 86 2.92 12.11 -3.00
C ASP A 86 3.48 11.51 -4.30
N GLU A 87 3.37 10.19 -4.48
CA GLU A 87 3.86 9.52 -5.69
C GLU A 87 3.09 9.94 -6.94
N LEU A 88 1.76 10.01 -6.88
CA LEU A 88 0.91 10.41 -8.00
C LEU A 88 1.10 11.90 -8.38
N GLN A 89 1.43 12.76 -7.43
CA GLN A 89 1.73 14.17 -7.71
C GLN A 89 3.09 14.35 -8.41
N ASN A 90 4.00 13.39 -8.27
CA ASN A 90 5.38 13.49 -8.72
C ASN A 90 5.75 12.46 -9.81
N SER A 91 4.75 11.87 -10.48
CA SER A 91 4.96 10.88 -11.55
C SER A 91 4.07 11.17 -12.76
N GLU A 92 4.48 10.67 -13.93
CA GLU A 92 3.70 10.77 -15.18
C GLU A 92 2.45 9.88 -15.14
N GLU A 93 1.34 10.34 -15.71
CA GLU A 93 0.03 9.66 -15.64
C GLU A 93 0.08 8.21 -16.12
N GLU A 94 0.87 7.91 -17.16
CA GLU A 94 1.00 6.57 -17.74
C GLU A 94 1.56 5.55 -16.73
N LEU A 95 2.42 6.00 -15.82
CA LEU A 95 3.02 5.15 -14.80
C LEU A 95 2.08 4.92 -13.61
N GLN A 96 0.99 5.69 -13.52
CA GLN A 96 0.02 5.64 -12.43
C GLN A 96 -1.09 4.62 -12.66
N VAL A 97 -1.20 4.06 -13.85
CA VAL A 97 -2.26 3.12 -14.23
C VAL A 97 -1.88 1.71 -13.77
N LEU A 98 -2.81 1.02 -13.09
CA LEU A 98 -2.62 -0.36 -12.64
C LEU A 98 -2.57 -1.33 -13.82
N ARG A 99 -3.43 -1.14 -14.83
CA ARG A 99 -3.55 -1.95 -16.04
C ARG A 99 -3.45 -1.11 -17.32
N PRO A 100 -2.26 -0.63 -17.70
CA PRO A 100 -2.08 0.34 -18.79
C PRO A 100 -2.48 -0.19 -20.18
N ASN A 101 -2.33 -1.49 -20.44
CA ASN A 101 -2.58 -2.10 -21.76
C ASN A 101 -3.93 -2.86 -21.86
N LYS A 102 -4.78 -2.75 -20.83
CA LYS A 102 -6.15 -3.31 -20.78
C LYS A 102 -6.24 -4.79 -21.16
N GLN A 103 -6.70 -5.08 -22.37
CA GLN A 103 -6.92 -6.43 -22.90
C GLN A 103 -5.78 -6.88 -23.83
N SER A 104 -4.87 -5.98 -24.20
CA SER A 104 -3.67 -6.33 -24.94
C SER A 104 -2.63 -6.77 -23.93
N THR A 105 -2.74 -8.00 -23.45
CA THR A 105 -1.83 -8.62 -22.48
C THR A 105 -1.25 -9.93 -23.05
N GLY A 106 -0.25 -10.51 -22.39
CA GLY A 106 0.35 -11.78 -22.79
C GLY A 106 -0.66 -12.94 -22.90
N GLU A 107 -0.34 -13.95 -23.71
CA GLU A 107 -1.16 -15.14 -23.92
C GLU A 107 -0.44 -16.41 -23.47
N VAL A 108 -1.20 -17.38 -22.96
CA VAL A 108 -0.73 -18.73 -22.66
C VAL A 108 -1.23 -19.65 -23.77
N SER A 109 -0.30 -20.29 -24.49
CA SER A 109 -0.65 -21.27 -25.52
C SER A 109 -1.07 -22.62 -24.90
N ASP A 110 -1.81 -23.43 -25.66
CA ASP A 110 -2.22 -24.78 -25.24
C ASP A 110 -1.04 -25.71 -24.88
N SER A 111 0.17 -25.38 -25.35
CA SER A 111 1.41 -26.09 -25.03
C SER A 111 1.97 -25.77 -23.63
N GLY A 112 1.38 -24.80 -22.92
CA GLY A 112 1.90 -24.25 -21.67
C GLY A 112 2.99 -23.19 -21.86
N ALA A 113 3.40 -22.89 -23.09
CA ALA A 113 4.30 -21.78 -23.37
C ALA A 113 3.55 -20.44 -23.26
N THR A 114 4.06 -19.54 -22.42
CA THR A 114 3.54 -18.19 -22.23
C THR A 114 4.33 -17.17 -23.04
N ILE A 115 3.63 -16.28 -23.75
CA ILE A 115 4.22 -15.12 -24.41
C ILE A 115 3.97 -13.90 -23.53
N VAL A 116 5.03 -13.36 -22.93
CA VAL A 116 4.99 -12.06 -22.27
C VAL A 116 5.03 -10.98 -23.34
N LYS A 117 3.89 -10.31 -23.58
CA LYS A 117 3.79 -9.25 -24.59
C LYS A 117 4.43 -7.94 -24.12
N HIS A 118 4.33 -7.64 -22.83
CA HIS A 118 4.87 -6.42 -22.22
C HIS A 118 5.79 -6.78 -21.06
N GLY A 119 7.06 -6.42 -21.21
CA GLY A 119 8.07 -6.55 -20.14
C GLY A 119 7.90 -5.49 -19.04
N LEU A 120 8.70 -5.61 -17.99
CA LEU A 120 8.77 -4.63 -16.91
C LEU A 120 9.12 -3.25 -17.47
N ASN A 121 8.31 -2.25 -17.14
CA ASN A 121 8.58 -0.87 -17.52
C ASN A 121 9.75 -0.32 -16.68
N PRO A 122 10.87 0.12 -17.29
CA PRO A 122 12.02 0.62 -16.55
C PRO A 122 11.73 1.89 -15.73
N GLY A 123 10.72 2.67 -16.11
CA GLY A 123 10.24 3.82 -15.34
C GLY A 123 9.42 3.44 -14.11
N LYS A 124 8.91 2.20 -14.03
CA LYS A 124 8.11 1.71 -12.89
C LYS A 124 8.93 1.02 -11.79
N ILE A 125 10.23 0.80 -11.98
CA ILE A 125 11.08 0.01 -11.06
C ILE A 125 10.99 0.50 -9.60
N PHE A 126 10.83 1.81 -9.39
CA PHE A 126 10.79 2.42 -8.06
C PHE A 126 9.38 2.88 -7.64
N MET A 127 8.36 2.57 -8.44
CA MET A 127 7.01 3.03 -8.18
C MET A 127 6.27 2.08 -7.24
N GLN A 128 5.49 2.66 -6.34
CA GLN A 128 4.66 1.93 -5.38
C GLN A 128 3.20 1.85 -5.81
N VAL A 129 2.83 2.41 -6.96
CA VAL A 129 1.45 2.45 -7.44
C VAL A 129 0.80 1.07 -7.47
N HIS A 130 1.48 0.03 -7.97
CA HIS A 130 0.92 -1.33 -8.03
C HIS A 130 0.73 -1.96 -6.65
N TYR A 131 1.55 -1.61 -5.66
CA TYR A 131 1.34 -1.99 -4.25
C TYR A 131 0.14 -1.24 -3.68
N LEU A 132 0.14 0.09 -3.77
CA LEU A 132 -0.74 0.96 -3.01
C LEU A 132 -2.16 1.03 -3.60
N LYS A 133 -2.31 1.23 -4.91
CA LYS A 133 -3.64 1.19 -5.54
C LYS A 133 -4.22 -0.21 -5.49
N GLY A 134 -3.40 -1.26 -5.65
CA GLY A 134 -3.82 -2.65 -5.50
C GLY A 134 -4.35 -2.93 -4.09
N TYR A 135 -3.62 -2.53 -3.05
CA TYR A 135 -4.04 -2.59 -1.65
C TYR A 135 -5.41 -1.92 -1.42
N PHE A 136 -5.58 -0.69 -1.91
CA PHE A 136 -6.83 0.05 -1.73
C PHE A 136 -8.00 -0.56 -2.51
N LEU A 137 -7.75 -1.10 -3.71
CA LEU A 137 -8.77 -1.83 -4.47
C LEU A 137 -9.25 -3.06 -3.70
N LEU A 138 -8.34 -3.86 -3.14
CA LEU A 138 -8.70 -5.06 -2.39
C LEU A 138 -9.48 -4.72 -1.12
N HIS A 139 -9.09 -3.69 -0.37
CA HIS A 139 -9.91 -3.22 0.76
C HIS A 139 -11.25 -2.62 0.32
N TYR A 140 -11.32 -1.96 -0.84
CA TYR A 140 -12.58 -1.47 -1.38
C TYR A 140 -13.55 -2.62 -1.70
N LEU A 141 -13.05 -3.74 -2.21
CA LEU A 141 -13.84 -4.96 -2.43
C LEU A 141 -14.21 -5.63 -1.11
N GLU A 142 -13.25 -5.80 -0.20
CA GLU A 142 -13.47 -6.36 1.13
C GLU A 142 -14.56 -5.62 1.90
N ASN A 143 -14.54 -4.28 1.90
CA ASN A 143 -15.53 -3.46 2.60
C ASN A 143 -16.97 -3.67 2.12
N ARG A 144 -17.18 -4.26 0.93
CA ARG A 144 -18.51 -4.55 0.38
C ARG A 144 -19.07 -5.89 0.82
N VAL A 145 -18.19 -6.84 1.14
CA VAL A 145 -18.55 -8.25 1.42
C VAL A 145 -18.21 -8.65 2.86
N GLY A 146 -17.32 -7.92 3.52
CA GLY A 146 -16.74 -8.24 4.82
C GLY A 146 -15.47 -9.10 4.72
N GLN A 147 -14.57 -8.92 5.68
CA GLN A 147 -13.26 -9.59 5.70
C GLN A 147 -13.36 -11.12 5.67
N LYS A 148 -14.19 -11.72 6.54
CA LYS A 148 -14.31 -13.19 6.66
C LYS A 148 -14.78 -13.84 5.34
N PRO A 149 -15.86 -13.37 4.70
CA PRO A 149 -16.23 -13.83 3.36
C PRO A 149 -15.13 -13.60 2.31
N PHE A 150 -14.48 -12.45 2.33
CA PHE A 150 -13.42 -12.12 1.37
C PHE A 150 -12.21 -13.07 1.45
N LEU A 151 -11.75 -13.37 2.67
CA LEU A 151 -10.65 -14.34 2.88
C LEU A 151 -11.05 -15.77 2.55
N LYS A 152 -12.33 -16.14 2.72
CA LYS A 152 -12.85 -17.44 2.26
C LYS A 152 -12.83 -17.51 0.73
N PHE A 153 -13.22 -16.44 0.06
CA PHE A 153 -13.13 -16.32 -1.40
C PHE A 153 -11.69 -16.43 -1.89
N PHE A 154 -10.71 -15.80 -1.22
CA PHE A 154 -9.30 -15.95 -1.58
C PHE A 154 -8.81 -17.41 -1.54
N ARG A 155 -9.26 -18.21 -0.58
CA ARG A 155 -8.91 -19.64 -0.55
C ARG A 155 -9.44 -20.38 -1.79
N LEU A 156 -10.70 -20.14 -2.14
CA LEU A 156 -11.31 -20.71 -3.36
C LEU A 156 -10.60 -20.24 -4.63
N PHE A 157 -10.23 -18.95 -4.66
CA PHE A 157 -9.49 -18.36 -5.77
C PHE A 157 -8.12 -19.04 -5.93
N VAL A 158 -7.40 -19.22 -4.83
CA VAL A 158 -6.11 -19.92 -4.82
C VAL A 158 -6.26 -21.36 -5.29
N GLU A 159 -7.24 -22.10 -4.77
CA GLU A 159 -7.50 -23.49 -5.19
C GLU A 159 -7.77 -23.59 -6.70
N ARG A 160 -8.49 -22.60 -7.26
CA ARG A 160 -8.87 -22.59 -8.68
C ARG A 160 -7.71 -22.24 -9.62
N PHE A 161 -6.88 -21.28 -9.24
CA PHE A 161 -5.84 -20.69 -10.10
C PHE A 161 -4.41 -21.10 -9.72
N HIS A 162 -4.24 -22.02 -8.78
CA HIS A 162 -2.93 -22.54 -8.40
C HIS A 162 -2.15 -23.06 -9.63
N GLY A 163 -0.94 -22.56 -9.81
CA GLY A 163 -0.04 -22.92 -10.92
C GLY A 163 -0.36 -22.22 -12.23
N GLN A 164 -1.23 -21.21 -12.23
CA GLN A 164 -1.65 -20.49 -13.44
C GLN A 164 -1.15 -19.04 -13.43
N LEU A 165 -1.09 -18.48 -14.64
CA LEU A 165 -0.98 -17.04 -14.84
C LEU A 165 -2.38 -16.48 -15.09
N ILE A 166 -2.68 -15.33 -14.49
CA ILE A 166 -4.01 -14.73 -14.55
C ILE A 166 -3.97 -13.26 -14.99
N LEU A 167 -5.12 -12.82 -15.49
CA LEU A 167 -5.43 -11.42 -15.76
C LEU A 167 -6.28 -10.84 -14.62
N SER A 168 -6.34 -9.51 -14.54
CA SER A 168 -7.29 -8.80 -13.65
C SER A 168 -8.73 -9.30 -13.84
N GLN A 169 -9.07 -9.61 -15.08
CA GLN A 169 -10.37 -10.08 -15.54
C GLN A 169 -10.74 -11.39 -14.84
N ASP A 170 -9.82 -12.35 -14.74
CA ASP A 170 -10.09 -13.66 -14.12
C ASP A 170 -10.47 -13.51 -12.64
N PHE A 171 -9.72 -12.66 -11.93
CA PHE A 171 -10.02 -12.32 -10.55
C PHE A 171 -11.37 -11.63 -10.40
N LEU A 172 -11.63 -10.58 -11.18
CA LEU A 172 -12.87 -9.83 -11.08
C LEU A 172 -14.10 -10.62 -11.54
N HIS A 173 -13.96 -11.47 -12.56
CA HIS A 173 -15.03 -12.35 -13.03
C HIS A 173 -15.42 -13.33 -11.91
N MET A 174 -14.44 -14.05 -11.34
CA MET A 174 -14.72 -14.99 -10.25
C MET A 174 -15.27 -14.28 -9.01
N PHE A 175 -14.77 -13.07 -8.69
CA PHE A 175 -15.30 -12.27 -7.58
C PHE A 175 -16.77 -11.86 -7.81
N MET A 176 -17.10 -11.37 -9.00
CA MET A 176 -18.46 -10.92 -9.35
C MET A 176 -19.45 -12.08 -9.51
N GLU A 177 -18.97 -13.27 -9.85
CA GLU A 177 -19.77 -14.50 -9.85
C GLU A 177 -20.03 -14.97 -8.42
N HIS A 178 -19.00 -15.02 -7.58
CA HIS A 178 -19.11 -15.47 -6.20
C HIS A 178 -19.99 -14.55 -5.34
N PHE A 179 -19.87 -13.24 -5.52
CA PHE A 179 -20.65 -12.22 -4.83
C PHE A 179 -21.66 -11.56 -5.77
N SER A 180 -22.50 -12.39 -6.41
CA SER A 180 -23.48 -11.95 -7.41
C SER A 180 -24.43 -10.85 -6.91
N GLU A 181 -24.69 -10.79 -5.60
CA GLU A 181 -25.52 -9.76 -4.97
C GLU A 181 -24.94 -8.35 -5.13
N LEU A 182 -23.63 -8.19 -5.35
CA LEU A 182 -23.01 -6.88 -5.54
C LEU A 182 -23.45 -6.21 -6.84
N LYS A 183 -23.85 -7.00 -7.85
CA LYS A 183 -24.43 -6.46 -9.11
C LYS A 183 -25.70 -5.69 -8.81
N SER A 184 -26.56 -6.20 -7.91
CA SER A 184 -27.78 -5.50 -7.49
C SER A 184 -27.51 -4.22 -6.70
N ARG A 185 -26.31 -4.10 -6.09
CA ARG A 185 -25.83 -2.91 -5.37
C ARG A 185 -25.06 -1.94 -6.26
N GLY A 186 -25.10 -2.12 -7.58
CA GLY A 186 -24.52 -1.21 -8.57
C GLY A 186 -23.01 -1.38 -8.80
N LEU A 187 -22.39 -2.44 -8.29
CA LEU A 187 -20.99 -2.75 -8.63
C LEU A 187 -20.94 -3.49 -9.97
N SER A 188 -20.19 -2.97 -10.93
CA SER A 188 -19.88 -3.65 -12.20
C SER A 188 -18.37 -3.74 -12.43
N MET A 189 -17.96 -4.63 -13.33
CA MET A 189 -16.55 -4.79 -13.69
C MET A 189 -16.06 -3.55 -14.43
N GLU A 190 -16.91 -2.96 -15.28
CA GLU A 190 -16.64 -1.71 -15.99
C GLU A 190 -16.38 -0.57 -15.02
N ALA A 191 -17.16 -0.48 -13.93
CA ALA A 191 -16.93 0.51 -12.89
C ALA A 191 -15.59 0.28 -12.17
N ILE A 192 -15.19 -0.97 -11.93
CA ILE A 192 -13.89 -1.28 -11.33
C ILE A 192 -12.76 -0.91 -12.30
N TYR A 193 -12.88 -1.25 -13.59
CA TYR A 193 -11.91 -0.87 -14.61
C TYR A 193 -11.72 0.64 -14.68
N GLN A 194 -12.81 1.39 -14.82
CA GLN A 194 -12.75 2.84 -15.01
C GLN A 194 -12.34 3.62 -13.76
N ASN A 195 -12.63 3.11 -12.56
CA ASN A 195 -12.31 3.82 -11.32
C ASN A 195 -10.98 3.39 -10.69
N TRP A 196 -10.47 2.19 -11.01
CA TRP A 196 -9.29 1.63 -10.34
C TRP A 196 -8.20 1.17 -11.31
N LEU A 197 -8.54 0.33 -12.30
CA LEU A 197 -7.52 -0.37 -13.07
C LEU A 197 -6.94 0.46 -14.23
N ASP A 198 -7.80 1.16 -14.96
CA ASP A 198 -7.47 1.79 -16.25
C ASP A 198 -7.32 3.32 -16.13
N VAL A 199 -7.18 3.85 -14.91
CA VAL A 199 -7.20 5.29 -14.64
C VAL A 199 -5.98 5.77 -13.86
N ALA A 200 -5.41 6.90 -14.30
CA ALA A 200 -4.36 7.63 -13.60
C ALA A 200 -4.93 8.41 -12.41
N GLY A 201 -4.07 8.90 -11.52
CA GLY A 201 -4.48 9.68 -10.35
C GLY A 201 -5.17 8.85 -9.27
N ILE A 202 -5.78 9.54 -8.30
CA ILE A 202 -6.41 8.89 -7.14
C ILE A 202 -7.76 8.30 -7.56
N PRO A 203 -8.03 7.00 -7.29
CA PRO A 203 -9.34 6.41 -7.51
C PRO A 203 -10.44 7.20 -6.82
N LYS A 204 -11.51 7.55 -7.53
CA LYS A 204 -12.63 8.33 -6.97
C LYS A 204 -13.16 7.75 -5.65
N PRO A 205 -13.40 6.43 -5.53
CA PRO A 205 -13.94 5.88 -4.29
C PRO A 205 -12.97 5.92 -3.10
N LEU A 206 -11.69 6.23 -3.33
CA LEU A 206 -10.69 6.37 -2.28
C LEU A 206 -10.74 7.75 -1.62
N LEU A 207 -11.22 8.79 -2.33
CA LEU A 207 -11.32 10.15 -1.81
C LEU A 207 -12.27 10.23 -0.60
N ASP A 208 -13.35 9.45 -0.63
CA ASP A 208 -14.39 9.43 0.41
C ASP A 208 -13.95 8.77 1.73
N GLY A 209 -12.84 8.01 1.72
CA GLY A 209 -12.37 7.24 2.88
C GLY A 209 -11.46 8.01 3.83
N THR A 210 -10.96 9.17 3.41
CA THR A 210 -9.85 9.89 4.06
C THR A 210 -10.19 10.41 5.46
N LEU A 211 -11.41 10.91 5.65
CA LEU A 211 -11.90 11.42 6.94
C LEU A 211 -11.89 10.36 8.04
N LYS A 212 -12.16 9.10 7.69
CA LYS A 212 -12.25 8.00 8.66
C LYS A 212 -10.90 7.65 9.28
N TRP A 213 -9.80 7.86 8.56
CA TRP A 213 -8.48 7.53 9.07
C TRP A 213 -7.90 8.62 9.96
N THR A 214 -8.30 9.87 9.73
CA THR A 214 -7.82 11.00 10.54
C THR A 214 -8.40 11.04 11.95
N GLU A 215 -9.56 10.42 12.17
CA GLU A 215 -10.22 10.29 13.49
C GLU A 215 -9.68 9.13 14.35
N ASN A 216 -8.69 8.40 13.86
CA ASN A 216 -8.12 7.25 14.54
C ASN A 216 -7.29 7.65 15.77
N ARG A 217 -7.46 6.94 16.89
CA ARG A 217 -6.73 7.20 18.14
C ARG A 217 -5.20 7.18 17.98
N LEU A 218 -4.64 6.19 17.29
CA LEU A 218 -3.20 6.09 17.04
C LEU A 218 -2.69 7.26 16.19
N VAL A 219 -3.52 7.78 15.28
CA VAL A 219 -3.18 8.98 14.50
C VAL A 219 -3.08 10.20 15.41
N HIS A 220 -4.03 10.37 16.33
CA HIS A 220 -3.99 11.45 17.32
C HIS A 220 -2.78 11.33 18.25
N GLU A 221 -2.46 10.14 18.75
CA GLU A 221 -1.26 9.92 19.58
C GLU A 221 0.03 10.33 18.88
N VAL A 222 0.16 9.99 17.59
CA VAL A 222 1.31 10.40 16.78
C VAL A 222 1.33 11.92 16.60
N GLN A 223 0.18 12.55 16.34
CA GLN A 223 0.07 14.01 16.20
C GLN A 223 0.48 14.74 17.48
N ASP A 224 -0.02 14.29 18.63
CA ASP A 224 0.28 14.89 19.93
C ASP A 224 1.77 14.81 20.26
N GLU A 225 2.40 13.65 20.00
CA GLU A 225 3.83 13.49 20.23
C GLU A 225 4.65 14.38 19.28
N VAL A 226 4.24 14.54 18.01
CA VAL A 226 4.87 15.47 17.07
C VAL A 226 4.78 16.91 17.57
N VAL A 227 3.60 17.37 17.99
CA VAL A 227 3.39 18.73 18.52
C VAL A 227 4.32 18.98 19.71
N LYS A 228 4.36 18.05 20.66
CA LYS A 228 5.24 18.10 21.83
C LYS A 228 6.72 18.25 21.45
N TRP A 229 7.22 17.48 20.48
CA TRP A 229 8.61 17.59 20.03
C TRP A 229 8.90 18.90 19.29
N VAL A 230 7.95 19.39 18.50
CA VAL A 230 8.05 20.70 17.83
C VAL A 230 8.17 21.82 18.86
N GLU A 231 7.35 21.80 19.92
CA GLU A 231 7.41 22.78 21.01
C GLU A 231 8.71 22.69 21.81
N PHE A 232 9.15 21.47 22.13
CA PHE A 232 10.43 21.22 22.80
C PHE A 232 11.60 21.81 22.01
N ASN A 233 11.63 21.57 20.69
CA ASN A 233 12.66 22.11 19.80
C ASN A 233 12.62 23.63 19.71
N LYS A 234 11.42 24.24 19.65
CA LYS A 234 11.25 25.71 19.68
C LYS A 234 11.80 26.29 20.98
N ASN A 235 11.50 25.66 22.12
CA ASN A 235 11.95 26.13 23.44
C ASN A 235 13.47 25.99 23.64
N ASN A 236 14.07 24.90 23.14
CA ASN A 236 15.51 24.75 23.12
C ASN A 236 16.17 25.78 22.21
N ARG A 237 15.64 26.03 21.00
CA ARG A 237 16.13 27.09 20.11
C ARG A 237 16.08 28.46 20.79
N LYS A 238 15.00 28.78 21.53
CA LYS A 238 14.89 30.02 22.33
C LYS A 238 15.96 30.09 23.43
N ARG A 239 16.16 29.01 24.20
CA ARG A 239 17.22 28.91 25.23
C ARG A 239 18.61 29.10 24.63
N THR A 240 18.91 28.46 23.50
CA THR A 240 20.21 28.60 22.82
C THR A 240 20.42 30.01 22.27
N ARG A 241 19.36 30.67 21.76
CA ARG A 241 19.44 32.09 21.34
C ARG A 241 19.65 33.03 22.53
N THR A 242 18.99 32.82 23.66
CA THR A 242 19.23 33.59 24.90
C THR A 242 20.64 33.37 25.45
N CYS A 243 21.15 32.14 25.35
CA CYS A 243 22.52 31.80 25.75
C CYS A 243 23.57 32.38 24.80
N LYS A 244 23.33 32.38 23.47
CA LYS A 244 24.16 33.08 22.47
C LYS A 244 24.11 34.60 22.64
N ARG A 245 22.96 35.18 23.01
CA ARG A 245 22.84 36.62 23.37
C ARG A 245 23.67 36.96 24.61
N LYS A 246 23.77 36.04 25.58
CA LYS A 246 24.69 36.16 26.73
C LYS A 246 26.16 35.85 26.40
N ARG A 247 26.43 35.10 25.33
CA ARG A 247 27.76 34.68 24.85
C ARG A 247 28.13 35.39 23.53
N SER A 248 27.81 36.67 23.38
CA SER A 248 28.37 37.49 22.30
C SER A 248 29.85 37.78 22.60
N CYS A 249 30.67 36.75 22.41
CA CYS A 249 32.07 36.77 22.06
C CYS A 249 32.41 35.37 21.54
N LYS A 250 32.80 35.33 20.25
CA LYS A 250 33.33 34.21 19.45
C LYS A 250 32.33 33.45 18.58
N ASP A 251 32.53 33.67 17.29
CA ASP A 251 31.87 33.07 16.14
C ASP A 251 32.00 31.55 16.11
N VAL A 252 30.90 30.86 15.83
CA VAL A 252 30.92 29.51 15.28
C VAL A 252 29.83 29.39 14.22
N VAL A 253 30.28 29.12 13.00
CA VAL A 253 29.50 28.81 11.80
C VAL A 253 28.52 27.67 12.12
N THR A 254 27.23 27.89 11.86
CA THR A 254 26.18 26.90 12.13
C THR A 254 25.68 26.31 10.81
N PHE A 255 25.79 25.00 10.66
CA PHE A 255 25.21 24.23 9.55
C PHE A 255 23.68 24.37 9.53
N LYS A 256 23.09 24.53 8.34
CA LYS A 256 21.64 24.68 8.13
C LYS A 256 20.96 23.32 8.05
N GLU A 257 20.30 22.90 9.13
CA GLU A 257 19.31 21.81 9.18
C GLU A 257 17.86 22.34 9.13
N ASP A 258 17.60 23.45 8.43
CA ASP A 258 16.30 24.14 8.49
C ASP A 258 15.28 23.69 7.41
N ALA A 259 15.66 22.80 6.48
CA ALA A 259 14.75 22.35 5.42
C ALA A 259 13.77 21.25 5.88
N ALA A 260 14.25 20.22 6.59
CA ALA A 260 13.46 19.03 6.91
C ALA A 260 12.30 19.28 7.90
N ALA A 261 12.49 20.18 8.87
CA ALA A 261 11.46 20.47 9.87
C ALA A 261 10.28 21.28 9.30
N SER A 262 10.50 22.05 8.23
CA SER A 262 9.47 22.85 7.56
C SER A 262 8.58 22.00 6.64
N GLU A 263 9.14 20.96 6.02
CA GLU A 263 8.38 20.00 5.20
C GLU A 263 7.47 19.10 6.03
N VAL A 264 7.94 18.63 7.20
CA VAL A 264 7.09 17.84 8.13
C VAL A 264 5.85 18.64 8.59
N LEU A 265 5.97 19.97 8.68
CA LEU A 265 4.89 20.88 9.03
C LEU A 265 3.88 21.15 7.90
N LYS A 266 4.20 20.81 6.64
CA LYS A 266 3.24 20.88 5.51
C LYS A 266 2.43 19.59 5.34
N ILE A 267 2.77 18.54 6.10
CA ILE A 267 2.17 17.19 6.04
C ILE A 267 1.07 17.00 7.11
N LEU A 268 0.86 17.99 7.97
CA LEU A 268 -0.21 18.02 8.97
C LEU A 268 -1.06 19.28 8.72
N PRO A 269 -2.39 19.22 8.90
CA PRO A 269 -3.36 20.16 8.32
C PRO A 269 -3.09 21.63 8.65
#